data_AF-A0A5E4HRJ6-F1
#
_entry.id   AF-A0A5E4HRJ6-F1
#
_cell.length_a   1.000
_cell.length_b   1.000
_cell.length_c   1.000
_cell.angle_alpha   90.00
_cell.angle_beta   90.00
_cell.angle_gamma   90.00
#
_symmetry.space_group_name_H-M   'P 1'
#
loop_
_entity.id
_entity.type
_entity.pdbx_description
1 polymer ?
#
loop_
_entity_poly.entity_id
_entity_poly.type
_entity_poly.pdbx_seq_one_letter_code
_entity_poly.pdbx_strand_id
1 'polypeptide(L)'
;MGGGNITKQIVLVSLIIYLVVSMVAYEVYQNLPTSGILLKRYEVNRDQLSEDIQGQLSDGRNIFILMESPQPSKKFLLITPEYSIVSGLAVGVRDKVIEWDVAWYKNNYIGEKYDTLVIGYAENLGILETIIEKMFSLRYVGKVLYYTGIFSHYTVGIVFAIGAAILARKKKIFTPILIGLTMYSFEFLIGMITASSYGLEISTLSKFASISFPVLFISTILMHVYINEEIVLLKVKNMYKKVKMF
;
A
#
# COMPACT_ATOMS: atom_id res chain seq x y z
N MET A 1 35.45 13.90 16.19
CA MET A 1 34.07 14.46 16.16
C MET A 1 33.51 14.29 14.75
N GLY A 2 32.63 13.31 14.52
CA GLY A 2 32.10 13.00 13.16
C GLY A 2 30.91 12.03 13.12
N GLY A 3 30.70 11.21 14.15
CA GLY A 3 29.63 10.19 14.16
C GLY A 3 28.20 10.74 14.23
N GLY A 4 27.99 11.91 14.86
CA GLY A 4 26.64 12.43 15.12
C GLY A 4 25.82 12.85 13.89
N ASN A 5 26.47 13.09 12.75
CA ASN A 5 25.78 13.44 11.50
C ASN A 5 25.40 12.20 10.69
N ILE A 6 26.27 11.18 10.69
CA ILE A 6 26.05 9.92 9.97
C ILE A 6 24.91 9.13 10.61
N THR A 7 24.87 9.01 11.94
CA THR A 7 23.80 8.29 12.64
C THR A 7 22.43 8.92 12.38
N LYS A 8 22.34 10.26 12.33
CA LYS A 8 21.08 10.96 12.02
C LYS A 8 20.64 10.73 10.58
N GLN A 9 21.57 10.72 9.64
CA GLN A 9 21.29 10.43 8.23
C GLN A 9 20.80 8.99 8.04
N ILE A 10 21.45 8.02 8.69
CA ILE A 10 21.03 6.61 8.65
C ILE A 10 19.62 6.46 9.22
N VAL A 11 19.35 7.02 10.40
CA VAL A 11 18.01 6.95 11.02
C VAL A 11 16.95 7.57 10.13
N LEU A 12 17.24 8.73 9.51
CA LEU A 12 16.32 9.39 8.60
C LEU A 12 16.04 8.52 7.36
N VAL A 13 17.08 7.97 6.72
CA VAL A 13 16.94 7.11 5.55
C VAL A 13 16.15 5.83 5.88
N SER A 14 16.43 5.20 7.03
CA SER A 14 15.68 4.03 7.49
C SER A 14 14.20 4.36 7.75
N LEU A 15 13.90 5.52 8.32
CA LEU A 15 12.53 5.98 8.55
C LEU A 15 11.79 6.17 7.21
N ILE A 16 12.46 6.77 6.22
CA ILE A 16 11.91 6.99 4.88
C ILE A 16 11.59 5.65 4.20
N ILE A 17 12.54 4.72 4.22
CA ILE A 17 12.34 3.39 3.63
C ILE A 17 11.16 2.69 4.33
N TYR A 18 11.11 2.74 5.66
CA TYR A 18 10.01 2.14 6.42
C TYR A 18 8.64 2.74 6.04
N LEU A 19 8.55 4.06 5.89
CA LEU A 19 7.32 4.74 5.51
C LEU A 19 6.86 4.35 4.09
N VAL A 20 7.78 4.33 3.12
CA VAL A 20 7.46 3.92 1.74
C VAL A 20 7.03 2.46 1.69
N VAL A 21 7.74 1.56 2.37
CA VAL A 21 7.39 0.13 2.41
C VAL A 21 6.02 -0.09 3.06
N SER A 22 5.74 0.60 4.17
CA SER A 22 4.44 0.51 4.86
C SER A 22 3.29 1.01 4.00
N MET A 23 3.51 2.09 3.26
CA MET A 23 2.54 2.66 2.33
C MET A 23 2.27 1.71 1.16
N VAL A 24 3.30 1.17 0.50
CA VAL A 24 3.13 0.21 -0.61
C VAL A 24 2.40 -1.04 -0.12
N ALA A 25 2.74 -1.55 1.06
CA ALA A 25 2.06 -2.68 1.66
C ALA A 25 0.56 -2.38 1.89
N TYR A 26 0.24 -1.19 2.39
CA TYR A 26 -1.14 -0.75 2.59
C TYR A 26 -1.91 -0.59 1.28
N GLU A 27 -1.31 -0.01 0.25
CA GLU A 27 -1.93 0.14 -1.08
C GLU A 27 -2.28 -1.20 -1.71
N VAL A 28 -1.33 -2.15 -1.71
CA VAL A 28 -1.62 -3.49 -2.22
C VAL A 28 -2.72 -4.15 -1.39
N TYR A 29 -2.67 -4.00 -0.07
CA TYR A 29 -3.66 -4.59 0.83
C TYR A 29 -5.09 -4.04 0.61
N GLN A 30 -5.26 -2.72 0.49
CA GLN A 30 -6.58 -2.11 0.27
C GLN A 30 -7.24 -2.57 -1.02
N ASN A 31 -6.44 -2.94 -2.01
CA ASN A 31 -6.89 -3.38 -3.33
C ASN A 31 -7.12 -4.89 -3.43
N LEU A 32 -7.00 -5.61 -2.32
CA LEU A 32 -7.31 -7.04 -2.21
C LEU A 32 -8.50 -7.26 -1.24
N PRO A 33 -9.72 -6.79 -1.56
CA PRO A 33 -10.84 -6.82 -0.62
C PRO A 33 -11.38 -8.22 -0.33
N THR A 34 -11.15 -9.16 -1.25
CA THR A 34 -11.61 -10.56 -1.17
C THR A 34 -10.43 -11.51 -1.43
N SER A 35 -9.33 -11.26 -0.73
CA SER A 35 -8.18 -12.14 -0.65
C SER A 35 -8.06 -12.76 0.74
N GLY A 36 -7.30 -13.85 0.81
CA GLY A 36 -6.83 -14.34 2.09
C GLY A 36 -5.77 -15.41 1.93
N ILE A 37 -5.22 -15.81 3.07
CA ILE A 37 -4.30 -16.94 3.13
C ILE A 37 -5.12 -18.21 3.09
N LEU A 38 -4.79 -19.12 2.18
CA LEU A 38 -5.36 -20.45 2.14
C LEU A 38 -5.07 -21.17 3.46
N LEU A 39 -6.13 -21.48 4.22
CA LEU A 39 -6.03 -22.28 5.44
C LEU A 39 -6.23 -23.76 5.12
N LYS A 40 -7.33 -24.09 4.43
CA LYS A 40 -7.72 -25.47 4.12
C LYS A 40 -8.51 -25.55 2.81
N ARG A 41 -8.39 -26.70 2.15
CA ARG A 41 -9.17 -27.08 0.96
C ARG A 41 -10.06 -28.27 1.32
N TYR A 42 -11.32 -28.20 0.93
CA TYR A 42 -12.30 -29.26 1.08
C TYR A 42 -12.88 -29.61 -0.28
N GLU A 43 -13.01 -30.91 -0.55
CA GLU A 43 -13.82 -31.40 -1.66
C GLU A 43 -15.23 -31.61 -1.16
N VAL A 44 -16.22 -31.12 -1.91
CA VAL A 44 -17.62 -31.21 -1.50
C VAL A 44 -18.45 -31.67 -2.69
N ASN A 45 -19.34 -32.61 -2.42
CA ASN A 45 -20.31 -33.05 -3.41
C ASN A 45 -21.46 -32.05 -3.50
N ARG A 46 -21.89 -31.73 -4.71
CA ARG A 46 -22.90 -30.70 -5.01
C ARG A 46 -24.22 -30.91 -4.26
N ASP A 47 -24.58 -32.17 -3.98
CA ASP A 47 -25.77 -32.62 -3.25
C ASP A 47 -25.80 -32.20 -1.77
N GLN A 48 -24.66 -31.83 -1.19
CA GLN A 48 -24.58 -31.36 0.20
C GLN A 48 -24.90 -29.86 0.36
N LEU A 49 -25.13 -29.15 -0.74
CA LEU A 49 -25.35 -27.71 -0.77
C LEU A 49 -26.84 -27.39 -0.85
N SER A 50 -27.25 -26.21 -0.36
CA SER A 50 -28.63 -25.74 -0.55
C SER A 50 -28.92 -25.49 -2.03
N GLU A 51 -30.17 -25.67 -2.45
CA GLU A 51 -30.60 -25.48 -3.85
C GLU A 51 -30.20 -24.10 -4.40
N ASP A 52 -30.30 -23.06 -3.56
CA ASP A 52 -29.89 -21.69 -3.90
C ASP A 52 -28.40 -21.57 -4.28
N ILE A 53 -27.53 -22.38 -3.66
CA ILE A 53 -26.10 -22.44 -3.99
C ILE A 53 -25.89 -23.31 -5.22
N GLN A 54 -26.54 -24.47 -5.27
CA GLN A 54 -26.39 -25.42 -6.37
C GLN A 54 -26.70 -24.79 -7.72
N GLY A 55 -27.70 -23.90 -7.80
CA GLY A 55 -28.07 -23.18 -9.03
C GLY A 55 -27.05 -22.13 -9.50
N GLN A 56 -26.10 -21.74 -8.64
CA GLN A 56 -25.09 -20.72 -8.92
C GLN A 56 -23.71 -21.31 -9.24
N LEU A 57 -23.57 -22.63 -9.09
CA LEU A 57 -22.31 -23.33 -9.38
C LEU A 57 -22.20 -23.72 -10.84
N SER A 58 -21.00 -23.55 -11.38
CA SER A 58 -20.65 -24.05 -12.70
C SER A 58 -20.69 -25.58 -12.72
N ASP A 59 -21.03 -26.15 -13.88
CA ASP A 59 -20.98 -27.59 -14.09
C ASP A 59 -19.54 -28.10 -14.02
N GLY A 60 -19.28 -29.02 -13.10
CA GLY A 60 -17.94 -29.55 -12.82
C GLY A 60 -17.71 -29.83 -11.33
N ARG A 61 -16.48 -30.24 -10.99
CA ARG A 61 -16.05 -30.36 -9.59
C ARG A 61 -15.87 -28.97 -9.00
N ASN A 62 -16.53 -28.72 -7.88
CA ASN A 62 -16.39 -27.49 -7.12
C ASN A 62 -15.63 -27.80 -5.82
N ILE A 63 -14.79 -26.87 -5.38
CA ILE A 63 -14.02 -27.00 -4.16
C ILE A 63 -14.36 -25.85 -3.20
N PHE A 64 -14.26 -26.16 -1.92
CA PHE A 64 -14.37 -25.20 -0.84
C PHE A 64 -12.99 -24.82 -0.34
N ILE A 65 -12.75 -23.53 -0.26
CA ILE A 65 -11.46 -22.96 0.14
C ILE A 65 -11.75 -22.09 1.36
N LEU A 66 -11.25 -22.52 2.51
CA LEU A 66 -11.28 -21.69 3.69
C LEU A 66 -10.06 -20.76 3.65
N MET A 67 -10.33 -19.46 3.66
CA MET A 67 -9.34 -18.40 3.65
C MET A 67 -9.51 -17.52 4.89
N GLU A 68 -8.41 -16.96 5.37
CA GLU A 68 -8.44 -15.92 6.39
C GLU A 68 -7.95 -14.61 5.76
N SER A 69 -8.83 -13.62 5.72
CA SER A 69 -8.41 -12.25 5.41
C SER A 69 -7.83 -11.64 6.67
N PRO A 70 -6.71 -10.92 6.57
CA PRO A 70 -5.99 -10.47 7.73
C PRO A 70 -6.68 -9.33 8.50
N GLN A 71 -7.50 -8.46 7.88
CA GLN A 71 -8.13 -7.35 8.62
C GLN A 71 -9.37 -6.69 7.97
N PRO A 72 -10.56 -6.72 8.62
CA PRO A 72 -10.85 -7.36 9.90
C PRO A 72 -10.68 -8.87 9.76
N SER A 73 -10.02 -9.53 10.73
CA SER A 73 -9.75 -10.98 10.72
C SER A 73 -11.04 -11.76 10.52
N LYS A 74 -11.36 -12.02 9.26
CA LYS A 74 -12.61 -12.59 8.78
C LYS A 74 -12.23 -13.84 8.02
N LYS A 75 -12.92 -14.92 8.36
CA LYS A 75 -12.78 -16.18 7.63
C LYS A 75 -13.78 -16.20 6.50
N PHE A 76 -13.27 -16.38 5.29
CA PHE A 76 -14.06 -16.49 4.08
C PHE A 76 -14.06 -17.94 3.65
N LEU A 77 -15.25 -18.44 3.35
CA LEU A 77 -15.39 -19.71 2.67
C LEU A 77 -15.67 -19.41 1.20
N LEU A 78 -14.74 -19.75 0.32
CA LEU A 78 -14.88 -19.56 -1.13
C LEU A 78 -15.30 -20.88 -1.77
N ILE A 79 -16.38 -20.85 -2.56
CA ILE A 79 -16.75 -21.92 -3.48
C ILE A 79 -16.30 -21.53 -4.88
N THR A 80 -15.49 -22.39 -5.49
CA THR A 80 -14.93 -22.14 -6.82
C THR A 80 -14.84 -23.44 -7.62
N PRO A 81 -14.91 -23.39 -8.97
CA PRO A 81 -14.59 -24.53 -9.81
C PRO A 81 -13.18 -25.06 -9.51
N GLU A 82 -12.96 -26.36 -9.64
CA GLU A 82 -11.67 -26.98 -9.38
C GLU A 82 -10.55 -26.30 -10.20
N TYR A 83 -9.65 -25.62 -9.50
CA TYR A 83 -8.53 -24.89 -10.06
C TYR A 83 -7.21 -25.28 -9.38
N SER A 84 -6.09 -25.11 -10.09
CA SER A 84 -4.74 -25.37 -9.56
C SER A 84 -4.32 -24.29 -8.57
N ILE A 85 -4.78 -24.40 -7.33
CA ILE A 85 -4.35 -23.55 -6.23
C ILE A 85 -3.05 -24.07 -5.65
N VAL A 86 -2.03 -23.23 -5.61
CA VAL A 86 -0.73 -23.58 -5.06
C VAL A 86 -0.76 -23.37 -3.56
N SER A 87 -0.51 -24.43 -2.80
CA SER A 87 -0.44 -24.35 -1.35
C SER A 87 0.64 -23.37 -0.89
N GLY A 88 0.30 -22.49 0.04
CA GLY A 88 1.21 -21.48 0.59
C GLY A 88 1.24 -20.14 -0.14
N LEU A 89 0.54 -20.00 -1.27
CA LEU A 89 0.20 -18.70 -1.86
C LEU A 89 -1.10 -18.15 -1.26
N ALA A 90 -1.23 -16.83 -1.28
CA ALA A 90 -2.51 -16.19 -1.01
C ALA A 90 -3.43 -16.36 -2.21
N VAL A 91 -4.72 -16.46 -1.94
CA VAL A 91 -5.76 -16.68 -2.96
C VAL A 91 -6.66 -15.45 -2.96
N GLY A 92 -6.93 -14.95 -4.16
CA GLY A 92 -7.89 -13.87 -4.42
C GLY A 92 -9.14 -14.41 -5.09
N VAL A 93 -10.25 -13.67 -4.93
CA VAL A 93 -11.47 -13.88 -5.73
C VAL A 93 -11.47 -12.86 -6.86
N ARG A 94 -11.29 -13.34 -8.10
CA ARG A 94 -11.24 -12.50 -9.30
C ARG A 94 -12.63 -12.03 -9.73
N ASP A 95 -13.53 -12.99 -9.91
CA ASP A 95 -14.88 -12.77 -10.40
C ASP A 95 -15.86 -13.24 -9.32
N LYS A 96 -16.27 -12.30 -8.48
CA LYS A 96 -17.23 -12.54 -7.39
C LYS A 96 -18.64 -12.57 -7.96
N VAL A 97 -19.30 -13.73 -7.84
CA VAL A 97 -20.69 -13.91 -8.27
C VAL A 97 -21.64 -13.53 -7.14
N ILE A 98 -21.40 -14.07 -5.93
CA ILE A 98 -22.25 -13.87 -4.75
C ILE A 98 -21.37 -13.75 -3.49
N GLU A 99 -21.82 -12.92 -2.55
CA GLU A 99 -21.27 -12.81 -1.19
C GLU A 99 -22.41 -12.79 -0.17
N TRP A 100 -22.32 -13.64 0.85
CA TRP A 100 -23.28 -13.69 1.95
C TRP A 100 -22.56 -13.71 3.30
N ASP A 101 -23.02 -12.87 4.22
CA ASP A 101 -22.64 -12.98 5.63
C ASP A 101 -23.32 -14.21 6.25
N VAL A 102 -22.52 -15.10 6.84
CA VAL A 102 -23.00 -16.39 7.32
C VAL A 102 -23.12 -16.39 8.83
N ALA A 103 -24.34 -16.66 9.29
CA ALA A 103 -24.59 -17.12 10.64
C ALA A 103 -24.09 -18.57 10.78
N TRP A 104 -22.83 -18.74 11.20
CA TRP A 104 -22.12 -20.03 11.28
C TRP A 104 -22.91 -21.15 11.98
N TYR A 105 -23.78 -20.81 12.93
CA TYR A 105 -24.59 -21.77 13.69
C TYR A 105 -25.80 -22.31 12.91
N LYS A 106 -26.15 -21.70 11.77
CA LYS A 106 -27.24 -22.14 10.88
C LYS A 106 -26.72 -22.81 9.62
N ASN A 107 -25.68 -22.23 9.01
CA ASN A 107 -25.13 -22.71 7.76
C ASN A 107 -23.64 -23.00 7.97
N ASN A 108 -23.30 -24.27 8.19
CA ASN A 108 -21.92 -24.72 8.35
C ASN A 108 -21.65 -25.90 7.41
N TYR A 109 -21.05 -25.61 6.26
CA TYR A 109 -20.79 -26.64 5.24
C TYR A 109 -19.51 -27.45 5.50
N ILE A 110 -18.58 -26.95 6.33
CA ILE A 110 -17.24 -27.54 6.47
C ILE A 110 -16.83 -27.87 7.92
N GLY A 111 -17.76 -27.77 8.87
CA GLY A 111 -17.49 -28.03 10.28
C GLY A 111 -16.63 -26.96 10.98
N GLU A 112 -16.26 -25.88 10.30
CA GLU A 112 -15.45 -24.78 10.84
C GLU A 112 -16.20 -23.45 10.79
N LYS A 113 -15.89 -22.56 11.73
CA LYS A 113 -16.47 -21.21 11.74
C LYS A 113 -15.87 -20.36 10.63
N TYR A 114 -16.73 -19.78 9.81
CA TYR A 114 -16.44 -18.72 8.85
C TYR A 114 -17.49 -17.61 8.95
N ASP A 115 -17.11 -16.40 8.53
CA ASP A 115 -17.93 -15.20 8.67
C ASP A 115 -18.70 -14.89 7.37
N THR A 116 -18.10 -15.22 6.22
CA THR A 116 -18.65 -14.89 4.91
C THR A 116 -18.50 -16.07 3.95
N LEU A 117 -19.54 -16.36 3.16
CA LEU A 117 -19.50 -17.29 2.05
C LEU A 117 -19.41 -16.50 0.74
N VAL A 118 -18.46 -16.87 -0.11
CA VAL A 118 -18.25 -16.25 -1.41
C VAL A 118 -18.34 -17.32 -2.49
N ILE A 119 -19.06 -17.05 -3.56
CA ILE A 119 -19.07 -17.88 -4.77
C ILE A 119 -18.37 -17.07 -5.86
N GLY A 120 -17.34 -17.65 -6.46
CA GLY A 120 -16.58 -16.97 -7.51
C GLY A 120 -15.38 -17.76 -8.01
N TYR A 121 -14.61 -17.13 -8.89
CA TYR A 121 -13.40 -17.72 -9.44
C TYR A 121 -12.19 -17.37 -8.57
N ALA A 122 -11.51 -18.40 -8.08
CA ALA A 122 -10.26 -18.25 -7.35
C ALA A 122 -9.09 -18.02 -8.30
N GLU A 123 -8.14 -17.18 -7.87
CA GLU A 123 -6.84 -17.03 -8.53
C GLU A 123 -5.71 -17.04 -7.49
N ASN A 124 -4.55 -17.57 -7.88
CA ASN A 124 -3.36 -17.45 -7.06
C ASN A 124 -2.85 -16.01 -7.19
N LEU A 125 -2.66 -15.34 -6.05
CA LEU A 125 -2.05 -14.02 -6.03
C LEU A 125 -0.54 -14.13 -6.29
N GLY A 126 0.05 -13.03 -6.75
CA GLY A 126 1.50 -12.93 -6.93
C GLY A 126 2.28 -13.12 -5.62
N ILE A 127 3.60 -13.28 -5.76
CA ILE A 127 4.50 -13.47 -4.61
C ILE A 127 4.46 -12.25 -3.67
N LEU A 128 4.41 -11.04 -4.23
CA LEU A 128 4.39 -9.81 -3.43
C LEU A 128 3.12 -9.73 -2.60
N GLU A 129 1.97 -9.93 -3.23
CA GLU A 129 0.65 -9.93 -2.61
C GLU A 129 0.56 -11.01 -1.53
N THR A 130 1.09 -12.21 -1.81
CA THR A 130 1.19 -13.30 -0.83
C THR A 130 2.01 -12.89 0.40
N ILE A 131 3.15 -12.22 0.19
CA ILE A 131 3.99 -11.75 1.30
C ILE A 131 3.24 -10.68 2.11
N ILE A 132 2.58 -9.75 1.43
CA ILE A 132 1.83 -8.66 2.06
C ILE A 132 0.66 -9.23 2.88
N GLU A 133 -0.16 -10.11 2.30
CA GLU A 133 -1.23 -10.84 3.01
C GLU A 133 -0.71 -11.56 4.26
N LYS A 134 0.44 -12.24 4.15
CA LYS A 134 1.11 -12.87 5.29
C LYS A 134 1.57 -11.88 6.34
N MET A 135 2.09 -10.72 5.96
CA MET A 135 2.50 -9.69 6.90
C MET A 135 1.31 -9.09 7.63
N PHE A 136 0.19 -8.87 6.93
CA PHE A 136 -1.04 -8.36 7.52
C PHE A 136 -1.74 -9.41 8.41
N SER A 137 -1.61 -10.71 8.13
CA SER A 137 -2.24 -11.77 8.96
C SER A 137 -1.60 -11.96 10.33
N LEU A 138 -0.39 -11.44 10.53
CA LEU A 138 0.26 -11.42 11.83
C LEU A 138 -0.48 -10.45 12.76
N ARG A 139 -1.26 -10.99 13.71
CA ARG A 139 -2.14 -10.24 14.63
C ARG A 139 -1.60 -8.90 15.16
N TYR A 140 -0.35 -8.85 15.60
CA TYR A 140 0.26 -7.62 16.14
C TYR A 140 0.99 -6.81 15.06
N VAL A 141 1.79 -7.48 14.23
CA VAL A 141 2.64 -6.83 13.22
C VAL A 141 1.78 -6.24 12.10
N GLY A 142 0.81 -7.00 11.60
CA GLY A 142 -0.15 -6.58 10.58
C GLY A 142 -1.00 -5.39 11.04
N LYS A 143 -1.46 -5.40 12.29
CA LYS A 143 -2.19 -4.26 12.86
C LYS A 143 -1.33 -3.00 12.90
N VAL A 144 -0.07 -3.12 13.32
CA VAL A 144 0.88 -1.99 13.30
C VAL A 144 1.10 -1.52 11.87
N LEU A 145 1.43 -2.42 10.94
CA LEU A 145 1.63 -2.12 9.51
C LEU A 145 0.42 -1.43 8.89
N TYR A 146 -0.79 -1.86 9.23
CA TYR A 146 -2.04 -1.26 8.77
C TYR A 146 -2.19 0.19 9.23
N TYR A 147 -2.08 0.45 10.54
CA TYR A 147 -2.20 1.81 11.05
C TYR A 147 -1.03 2.70 10.64
N THR A 148 0.20 2.17 10.60
CA THR A 148 1.34 2.93 10.08
C THR A 148 1.24 3.17 8.60
N GLY A 149 0.64 2.25 7.84
CA GLY A 149 0.34 2.37 6.42
C GLY A 149 -0.65 3.49 6.14
N ILE A 150 -1.80 3.49 6.83
CA ILE A 150 -2.77 4.59 6.82
C ILE A 150 -2.08 5.90 7.17
N PHE A 151 -1.38 5.92 8.31
CA PHE A 151 -0.71 7.13 8.77
C PHE A 151 0.30 7.62 7.72
N SER A 152 1.10 6.71 7.15
CA SER A 152 2.07 7.05 6.12
C SER A 152 1.39 7.63 4.88
N HIS A 153 0.35 6.98 4.37
CA HIS A 153 -0.39 7.39 3.19
C HIS A 153 -0.95 8.83 3.31
N TYR A 154 -1.32 9.26 4.52
CA TYR A 154 -1.86 10.61 4.74
C TYR A 154 -0.83 11.64 5.22
N THR A 155 0.32 11.21 5.75
CA THR A 155 1.23 12.13 6.46
C THR A 155 2.66 12.14 5.93
N VAL A 156 3.06 11.21 5.05
CA VAL A 156 4.41 11.13 4.49
C VAL A 156 4.78 12.45 3.81
N GLY A 157 3.96 12.96 2.90
CA GLY A 157 4.20 14.26 2.26
C GLY A 157 4.43 15.42 3.25
N ILE A 158 3.69 15.45 4.37
CA ILE A 158 3.77 16.49 5.39
C ILE A 158 5.04 16.34 6.25
N VAL A 159 5.34 15.13 6.70
CA VAL A 159 6.54 14.84 7.51
C VAL A 159 7.81 15.14 6.72
N PHE A 160 7.82 14.82 5.42
CA PHE A 160 8.91 15.19 4.53
C PHE A 160 9.02 16.71 4.31
N ALA A 161 7.90 17.41 4.14
CA ALA A 161 7.88 18.87 4.02
C ALA A 161 8.49 19.54 5.27
N ILE A 162 8.11 19.07 6.46
CA ILE A 162 8.62 19.57 7.75
C ILE A 162 10.10 19.21 7.91
N GLY A 163 10.50 17.98 7.58
CA GLY A 163 11.91 17.56 7.61
C GLY A 163 12.78 18.40 6.68
N ALA A 164 12.30 18.66 5.46
CA ALA A 164 12.93 19.57 4.51
C ALA A 164 12.99 21.01 5.04
N ALA A 165 11.96 21.49 5.75
CA ALA A 165 11.93 22.82 6.35
C ALA A 165 12.97 22.99 7.46
N ILE A 166 13.11 21.97 8.31
CA ILE A 166 14.06 21.97 9.42
C ILE A 166 15.50 21.85 8.88
N LEU A 167 15.74 21.05 7.84
CA LEU A 167 17.03 20.95 7.17
C LEU A 167 17.38 22.24 6.41
N ALA A 168 16.39 22.87 5.78
CA ALA A 168 16.50 24.15 5.09
C ALA A 168 16.52 25.35 6.06
N ARG A 169 17.27 25.24 7.17
CA ARG A 169 17.44 26.21 8.28
C ARG A 169 17.87 27.65 7.88
N LYS A 170 17.73 28.04 6.62
CA LYS A 170 18.02 29.35 6.06
C LYS A 170 16.91 29.83 5.10
N LYS A 171 16.02 30.66 5.64
CA LYS A 171 15.37 31.84 5.02
C LYS A 171 14.38 31.70 3.85
N LYS A 172 14.01 30.52 3.34
CA LYS A 172 13.01 30.45 2.25
C LYS A 172 11.93 29.39 2.50
N ILE A 173 10.75 29.86 2.94
CA ILE A 173 9.58 29.06 3.31
C ILE A 173 9.00 28.28 2.11
N PHE A 174 9.20 28.75 0.88
CA PHE A 174 8.66 28.12 -0.31
C PHE A 174 9.37 26.83 -0.73
N THR A 175 10.66 26.67 -0.43
CA THR A 175 11.43 25.49 -0.83
C THR A 175 10.98 24.22 -0.12
N PRO A 176 10.74 24.24 1.21
CA PRO A 176 10.18 23.10 1.92
C PRO A 176 8.77 22.73 1.49
N ILE A 177 7.93 23.72 1.17
CA ILE A 177 6.57 23.49 0.66
C ILE A 177 6.65 22.78 -0.69
N LEU A 178 7.52 23.24 -1.59
CA LEU A 178 7.68 22.65 -2.92
C LEU A 178 8.28 21.23 -2.85
N ILE A 179 9.24 21.00 -1.95
CA ILE A 179 9.77 19.65 -1.66
C ILE A 179 8.64 18.75 -1.12
N GLY A 180 7.83 19.25 -0.18
CA GLY A 180 6.69 18.53 0.37
C GLY A 180 5.68 18.11 -0.69
N LEU A 181 5.28 19.05 -1.54
CA LEU A 181 4.37 18.80 -2.67
C LEU A 181 4.98 17.81 -3.67
N THR A 182 6.27 17.92 -3.96
CA THR A 182 6.97 16.98 -4.85
C THR A 182 6.96 15.57 -4.28
N MET A 183 7.24 15.42 -2.98
CA MET A 183 7.23 14.11 -2.32
C MET A 183 5.82 13.54 -2.22
N TYR A 184 4.82 14.36 -1.94
CA TYR A 184 3.42 13.97 -1.98
C TYR A 184 3.00 13.49 -3.37
N SER A 185 3.35 14.22 -4.43
CA SER A 185 3.06 13.78 -5.80
C SER A 185 3.84 12.53 -6.21
N PHE A 186 5.04 12.33 -5.68
CA PHE A 186 5.82 11.10 -5.85
C PHE A 186 5.15 9.90 -5.18
N GLU A 187 4.56 10.11 -4.00
CA GLU A 187 3.78 9.12 -3.26
C GLU A 187 2.63 8.58 -4.12
N PHE A 188 1.83 9.50 -4.69
CA PHE A 188 0.76 9.15 -5.60
C PHE A 188 1.27 8.46 -6.87
N LEU A 189 2.43 8.88 -7.41
CA LEU A 189 3.02 8.24 -8.57
C LEU A 189 3.40 6.78 -8.31
N ILE A 190 3.98 6.47 -7.14
CA ILE A 190 4.26 5.08 -6.75
C ILE A 190 2.96 4.29 -6.67
N GLY A 191 1.95 4.81 -5.94
CA GLY A 191 0.64 4.17 -5.83
C GLY A 191 0.00 3.93 -7.20
N MET A 192 0.12 4.88 -8.13
CA MET A 192 -0.38 4.78 -9.50
C MET A 192 0.33 3.69 -10.32
N ILE A 193 1.67 3.62 -10.24
CA ILE A 193 2.45 2.58 -10.93
C ILE A 193 2.06 1.20 -10.40
N THR A 194 1.95 1.06 -9.08
CA THR A 194 1.50 -0.17 -8.43
C THR A 194 0.09 -0.52 -8.90
N ALA A 195 -0.86 0.40 -8.76
CA ALA A 195 -2.24 0.18 -9.16
C ALA A 195 -2.38 -0.21 -10.64
N SER A 196 -1.68 0.49 -11.54
CA SER A 196 -1.65 0.19 -12.97
C SER A 196 -1.07 -1.20 -13.27
N SER A 197 -0.02 -1.60 -12.56
CA SER A 197 0.60 -2.94 -12.73
C SER A 197 -0.34 -4.07 -12.33
N TYR A 198 -1.31 -3.78 -11.46
CA TYR A 198 -2.33 -4.73 -11.00
C TYR A 198 -3.70 -4.53 -11.67
N GLY A 199 -3.79 -3.65 -12.69
CA GLY A 199 -5.06 -3.38 -13.39
C GLY A 199 -6.13 -2.70 -12.53
N LEU A 200 -5.73 -2.03 -11.46
CA LEU A 200 -6.63 -1.44 -10.47
C LEU A 200 -7.17 -0.08 -10.95
N GLU A 201 -8.40 0.25 -10.56
CA GLU A 201 -8.98 1.57 -10.84
C GLU A 201 -8.33 2.66 -9.98
N ILE A 202 -7.82 3.70 -10.65
CA ILE A 202 -7.12 4.80 -10.00
C ILE A 202 -8.01 6.03 -10.00
N SER A 203 -8.21 6.64 -8.83
CA SER A 203 -9.00 7.87 -8.69
C SER A 203 -8.45 9.02 -9.54
N THR A 204 -9.32 9.90 -10.04
CA THR A 204 -8.92 11.07 -10.84
C THR A 204 -7.97 12.01 -10.08
N LEU A 205 -8.19 12.16 -8.77
CA LEU A 205 -7.32 12.96 -7.90
C LEU A 205 -5.92 12.35 -7.80
N SER A 206 -5.83 11.03 -7.62
CA SER A 206 -4.57 10.30 -7.58
C SER A 206 -3.81 10.41 -8.89
N LYS A 207 -4.51 10.33 -10.03
CA LYS A 207 -3.91 10.54 -11.35
C LYS A 207 -3.34 11.95 -11.49
N PHE A 208 -4.09 12.97 -11.08
CA PHE A 208 -3.64 14.37 -11.16
C PHE A 208 -2.42 14.63 -10.27
N ALA A 209 -2.44 14.14 -9.02
CA ALA A 209 -1.32 14.22 -8.10
C ALA A 209 -0.07 13.53 -8.68
N SER A 210 -0.21 12.32 -9.23
CA SER A 210 0.89 11.58 -9.86
C SER A 210 1.50 12.32 -11.05
N ILE A 211 0.65 12.83 -11.96
CA ILE A 211 1.08 13.55 -13.17
C ILE A 211 1.76 14.88 -12.82
N SER A 212 1.44 15.48 -11.66
CA SER A 212 2.10 16.71 -11.20
C SER A 212 3.54 16.49 -10.72
N PHE A 213 3.97 15.24 -10.45
CA PHE A 213 5.30 14.93 -9.92
C PHE A 213 6.45 15.47 -10.79
N PRO A 214 6.52 15.21 -12.11
CA PRO A 214 7.64 15.69 -12.92
C PRO A 214 7.77 17.22 -12.90
N VAL A 215 6.63 17.92 -12.93
CA VAL A 215 6.58 19.40 -12.90
C VAL A 215 7.09 19.91 -11.55
N LEU A 216 6.61 19.33 -10.44
CA LEU A 216 7.03 19.70 -9.09
C LEU A 216 8.49 19.33 -8.81
N PHE A 217 8.97 18.20 -9.33
CA PHE A 217 10.35 17.76 -9.22
C PHE A 217 11.31 18.71 -9.94
N ILE A 218 11.02 19.04 -11.20
CA ILE A 218 11.78 20.04 -11.96
C ILE A 218 11.74 21.39 -11.24
N SER A 219 10.57 21.82 -10.79
CA SER A 219 10.41 23.09 -10.06
C SER A 219 11.24 23.11 -8.77
N THR A 220 11.32 21.98 -8.05
CA THR A 220 12.12 21.83 -6.83
C THR A 220 13.61 21.93 -7.14
N ILE A 221 14.08 21.28 -8.20
CA ILE A 221 15.48 21.38 -8.64
C ILE A 221 15.81 22.82 -9.04
N LEU A 222 14.99 23.45 -9.88
CA LEU A 222 15.18 24.84 -10.32
C LEU A 222 15.20 25.81 -9.14
N MET A 223 14.28 25.64 -8.20
CA MET A 223 14.25 26.45 -6.98
C MET A 223 15.49 26.23 -6.13
N HIS A 224 16.01 25.01 -6.04
CA HIS A 224 17.25 24.73 -5.33
C HIS A 224 18.46 25.41 -5.99
N VAL A 225 18.58 25.34 -7.32
CA VAL A 225 19.64 26.00 -8.09
C VAL A 225 19.58 27.52 -7.88
N TYR A 226 18.41 28.13 -8.07
CA TYR A 226 18.21 29.57 -7.89
C TYR A 226 18.61 30.07 -6.50
N ILE A 227 18.28 29.31 -5.46
CA ILE A 227 18.63 29.66 -4.08
C ILE A 227 20.15 29.61 -3.87
N ASN A 228 20.82 28.60 -4.41
CA ASN A 228 22.26 28.48 -4.29
C ASN A 228 22.99 29.61 -5.04
N GLU A 229 22.51 30.01 -6.22
CA GLU A 229 23.06 31.15 -6.96
C GLU A 229 22.94 32.48 -6.20
N GLU A 230 21.76 32.77 -5.62
CA GLU A 230 21.58 33.97 -4.80
C GLU A 230 22.51 33.98 -3.57
N ILE A 231 22.70 32.82 -2.92
CA ILE A 231 23.59 32.70 -1.75
C ILE A 231 25.04 32.97 -2.16
N VAL A 232 25.47 32.48 -3.33
CA VAL A 232 26.81 32.73 -3.87
C VAL A 232 27.00 34.21 -4.18
N LEU A 233 26.03 34.85 -4.86
CA LEU A 233 26.04 36.29 -5.16
C LEU A 233 26.11 37.15 -3.89
N LEU A 234 25.35 36.79 -2.84
CA LEU A 234 25.38 37.47 -1.54
C LEU A 234 26.74 37.33 -0.83
N LYS A 235 27.36 36.13 -0.89
CA LYS A 235 28.70 35.91 -0.33
C LYS A 235 29.75 36.75 -1.05
N VAL A 236 29.70 36.80 -2.38
CA VAL A 236 30.62 37.60 -3.20
C VAL A 236 30.44 39.09 -2.90
N LYS A 237 29.21 39.61 -2.86
CA LYS A 237 28.94 41.01 -2.46
C LYS A 237 29.49 41.35 -1.08
N ASN A 238 29.34 40.46 -0.11
CA ASN A 238 29.86 40.66 1.25
C ASN A 238 31.39 40.62 1.32
N MET A 239 32.05 39.80 0.50
CA MET A 239 33.52 39.81 0.37
C MET A 239 34.00 41.13 -0.24
N TYR A 240 33.39 41.61 -1.33
CA TYR A 240 33.73 42.90 -1.91
C TYR A 240 33.53 44.06 -0.93
N LYS A 241 32.46 44.04 -0.12
CA LYS A 241 32.23 45.04 0.92
C LYS A 241 33.33 45.04 1.99
N LYS A 242 33.82 43.87 2.40
CA LYS A 242 34.92 43.75 3.35
C LYS A 242 36.24 44.26 2.77
N VAL A 243 36.54 43.92 1.52
CA VAL A 243 37.76 44.37 0.84
C VAL A 243 37.78 45.90 0.66
N LYS A 244 36.63 46.53 0.41
CA LYS A 244 36.51 48.01 0.31
C LYS A 244 36.59 48.75 1.65
N MET A 245 36.55 48.06 2.79
CA MET A 245 36.67 48.66 4.12
C MET A 245 38.13 48.65 4.64
N PHE A 246 39.05 48.04 3.89
CA PHE A 246 40.50 48.15 4.06
C PHE A 246 41.06 49.12 3.01
#